data_AF-A0A4R2RS10-F1
#
_entry.id   AF-A0A4R2RS10-F1
#
_cell.length_a   1.000
_cell.length_b   1.000
_cell.length_c   1.000
_cell.angle_alpha   90.00
_cell.angle_beta   90.00
_cell.angle_gamma   90.00
#
_symmetry.space_group_name_H-M   'P 1'
#
loop_
_entity.id
_entity.type
_entity.pdbx_description
1 polymer ?
#
loop_
_entity_poly.entity_id
_entity_poly.type
_entity_poly.pdbx_seq_one_letter_code
_entity_poly.pdbx_strand_id
1 'polypeptide(L)'
;MLKKLSVTFAFALAVSSLGSMVLAADPIGTELGMNEKEHTEQVFIRGGEYDLKVKNDSFRSDVEYFIESNGVKVAEGKIQRGSSTTVSKTFKDRGRYTLGLRCVEDRGCKGAMTLTPTEQWDRWIEIGQGQKEHTENVFLRKDNYTVKVDSDGFGFRNKLKYFIADKDGKKIEEGEVGRDTKVITRELNGNYQFGLSCESERGCRGHMTIKGEHDGWGPNQ
;
A
#
# COMPACT_ATOMS: atom_id res chain seq x y z
N MET A 1 30.32 -51.85 28.64
CA MET A 1 28.99 -51.56 28.07
C MET A 1 28.69 -50.08 28.28
N LEU A 2 28.59 -49.32 27.19
CA LEU A 2 28.45 -47.86 27.22
C LEU A 2 27.05 -47.41 27.68
N LYS A 3 27.05 -46.37 28.50
CA LYS A 3 25.92 -45.63 29.08
C LYS A 3 24.98 -45.06 28.00
N LYS A 4 23.68 -44.99 28.30
CA LYS A 4 22.81 -43.91 27.81
C LYS A 4 22.08 -43.27 29.00
N LEU A 5 22.62 -42.13 29.43
CA LEU A 5 21.87 -41.12 30.17
C LEU A 5 20.76 -40.61 29.25
N SER A 6 19.51 -40.67 29.69
CA SER A 6 18.43 -39.92 29.05
C SER A 6 18.48 -38.49 29.59
N VAL A 7 18.99 -37.56 28.79
CA VAL A 7 18.96 -36.13 29.09
C VAL A 7 17.69 -35.57 28.48
N THR A 8 16.75 -35.16 29.32
CA THR A 8 15.57 -34.40 28.91
C THR A 8 16.00 -32.98 28.57
N PHE A 9 16.13 -32.66 27.28
CA PHE A 9 16.27 -31.30 26.81
C PHE A 9 14.88 -30.68 26.64
N ALA A 10 14.49 -29.82 27.58
CA ALA A 10 13.45 -28.83 27.34
C ALA A 10 14.04 -27.74 26.43
N PHE A 11 13.64 -27.72 25.16
CA PHE A 11 13.86 -26.58 24.28
C PHE A 11 12.53 -25.83 24.12
N ALA A 12 12.28 -24.89 25.03
CA ALA A 12 11.43 -23.76 24.73
C ALA A 12 12.27 -22.80 23.87
N LEU A 13 12.08 -22.86 22.55
CA LEU A 13 12.45 -21.77 21.65
C LEU A 13 11.15 -21.14 21.18
N ALA A 14 10.69 -20.15 21.95
CA ALA A 14 9.91 -19.07 21.37
C ALA A 14 10.83 -18.33 20.40
N VAL A 15 10.78 -18.69 19.12
CA VAL A 15 11.30 -17.83 18.08
C VAL A 15 10.30 -16.68 17.97
N SER A 16 10.52 -15.63 18.75
CA SER A 16 10.05 -14.31 18.37
C SER A 16 10.79 -13.96 17.08
N SER A 17 10.23 -14.32 15.93
CA SER A 17 10.67 -13.71 14.69
C SER A 17 10.35 -12.23 14.84
N LEU A 18 11.42 -11.44 15.00
CA LEU A 18 11.43 -10.04 14.64
C LEU A 18 10.78 -9.97 13.27
N GLY A 19 9.54 -9.51 13.22
CA GLY A 19 8.87 -9.26 11.97
C GLY A 19 9.76 -8.33 11.18
N SER A 20 10.39 -8.84 10.13
CA SER A 20 11.01 -8.05 9.09
C SER A 20 10.01 -6.94 8.76
N MET A 21 10.40 -5.69 8.97
CA MET A 21 9.56 -4.56 8.56
C MET A 21 9.55 -4.57 7.04
N VAL A 22 8.53 -5.22 6.49
CA VAL A 22 8.21 -5.26 5.07
C VAL A 22 8.04 -3.81 4.59
N LEU A 23 8.86 -3.39 3.61
CA LEU A 23 8.75 -2.07 2.99
C LEU A 23 7.40 -1.98 2.26
N ALA A 24 6.81 -0.79 2.19
CA ALA A 24 5.41 -0.61 1.77
C ALA A 24 5.10 -0.97 0.30
N ALA A 25 6.12 -1.34 -0.49
CA ALA A 25 6.01 -1.85 -1.86
C ALA A 25 6.18 -3.38 -1.95
N ASP A 26 6.60 -4.04 -0.87
CA ASP A 26 6.87 -5.46 -0.91
C ASP A 26 5.55 -6.26 -0.85
N PRO A 27 5.38 -7.26 -1.71
CA PRO A 27 4.24 -8.16 -1.64
C PRO A 27 4.12 -8.78 -0.25
N ILE A 28 2.97 -8.61 0.40
CA ILE A 28 2.66 -9.25 1.67
C ILE A 28 1.93 -10.54 1.36
N GLY A 29 2.40 -11.68 1.85
CA GLY A 29 1.85 -12.95 1.43
C GLY A 29 2.14 -14.06 2.41
N THR A 30 1.53 -15.21 2.14
CA THR A 30 1.68 -16.42 2.92
C THR A 30 1.85 -17.60 1.98
N GLU A 31 2.66 -18.59 2.36
CA GLU A 31 2.94 -19.78 1.56
C GLU A 31 2.59 -21.04 2.34
N LEU A 32 2.01 -22.00 1.63
CA LEU A 32 1.68 -23.33 2.16
C LEU A 32 2.71 -24.34 1.65
N GLY A 33 3.42 -24.96 2.58
CA GLY A 33 4.48 -25.93 2.30
C GLY A 33 3.95 -27.32 1.91
N MET A 34 4.79 -28.13 1.24
CA MET A 34 4.43 -29.51 0.91
C MET A 34 4.14 -30.32 2.19
N ASN A 35 3.00 -31.00 2.19
CA ASN A 35 2.45 -31.80 3.31
C ASN A 35 1.83 -31.00 4.47
N GLU A 36 1.77 -29.67 4.37
CA GLU A 36 0.93 -28.88 5.26
C GLU A 36 -0.52 -28.90 4.75
N LYS A 37 -1.48 -29.13 5.64
CA LYS A 37 -2.91 -29.12 5.29
C LYS A 37 -3.47 -27.71 5.25
N GLU A 38 -2.96 -26.83 6.11
CA GLU A 38 -3.41 -25.45 6.24
C GLU A 38 -2.26 -24.62 6.81
N HIS A 39 -2.16 -23.37 6.35
CA HIS A 39 -1.21 -22.39 6.85
C HIS A 39 -1.88 -21.03 6.89
N THR A 40 -1.61 -20.28 7.97
CA THR A 40 -2.18 -18.96 8.19
C THR A 40 -1.13 -17.98 8.68
N GLU A 41 -1.23 -16.74 8.24
CA GLU A 41 -0.35 -15.66 8.65
C GLU A 41 -1.14 -14.41 9.00
N GLN A 42 -0.80 -13.77 10.12
CA GLN A 42 -1.35 -12.47 10.45
C GLN A 42 -0.56 -11.38 9.74
N VAL A 43 -1.29 -10.56 8.98
CA VAL A 43 -0.73 -9.44 8.24
C VAL A 43 -1.44 -8.15 8.63
N PHE A 44 -0.73 -7.03 8.56
CA PHE A 44 -1.34 -5.72 8.75
C PHE A 44 -1.66 -5.10 7.38
N ILE A 45 -2.95 -4.97 7.06
CA ILE A 45 -3.41 -4.36 5.81
C ILE A 45 -3.77 -2.91 6.09
N ARG A 46 -3.26 -2.01 5.24
CA ARG A 46 -3.39 -0.56 5.43
C ARG A 46 -4.71 0.01 4.93
N GLY A 47 -5.57 -0.84 4.34
CA GLY A 47 -6.79 -0.47 3.60
C GLY A 47 -6.48 0.04 2.19
N GLY A 48 -7.47 0.07 1.30
CA GLY A 48 -7.28 0.39 -0.13
C GLY A 48 -7.38 -0.84 -1.02
N GLU A 49 -7.04 -0.67 -2.29
CA GLU A 49 -7.11 -1.74 -3.30
C GLU A 49 -5.78 -2.49 -3.41
N TYR A 50 -5.87 -3.82 -3.48
CA TYR A 50 -4.75 -4.75 -3.55
C TYR A 50 -5.02 -5.80 -4.62
N ASP A 51 -4.02 -6.13 -5.41
CA ASP A 51 -4.03 -7.32 -6.26
C ASP A 51 -3.70 -8.53 -5.40
N LEU A 52 -4.71 -9.38 -5.23
CA LEU A 52 -4.59 -10.68 -4.61
C LEU A 52 -4.20 -11.70 -5.68
N LYS A 53 -2.95 -12.14 -5.65
CA LYS A 53 -2.45 -13.24 -6.46
C LYS A 53 -2.44 -14.52 -5.64
N VAL A 54 -3.09 -15.56 -6.14
CA VAL A 54 -3.07 -16.90 -5.53
C VAL A 54 -2.57 -17.90 -6.55
N LYS A 55 -1.56 -18.68 -6.17
CA LYS A 55 -0.91 -19.68 -7.00
C LYS A 55 -1.06 -21.05 -6.33
N ASN A 56 -1.49 -22.04 -7.10
CA ASN A 56 -1.50 -23.43 -6.70
C ASN A 56 -0.48 -24.20 -7.53
N ASP A 57 0.70 -24.42 -6.94
CA ASP A 57 1.79 -25.20 -7.53
C ASP A 57 1.64 -26.71 -7.27
N SER A 58 0.56 -27.13 -6.62
CA SER A 58 0.25 -28.55 -6.46
C SER A 58 -0.26 -29.15 -7.76
N PHE A 59 0.21 -30.35 -8.09
CA PHE A 59 -0.40 -31.23 -9.10
C PHE A 59 -1.38 -32.23 -8.49
N ARG A 60 -1.49 -32.27 -7.16
CA ARG A 60 -2.16 -33.36 -6.43
C ARG A 60 -3.49 -32.96 -5.82
N SER A 61 -3.67 -31.68 -5.52
CA SER A 61 -4.85 -31.13 -4.82
C SER A 61 -5.14 -29.71 -5.28
N ASP A 62 -6.40 -29.33 -5.22
CA ASP A 62 -6.80 -27.94 -5.24
C ASP A 62 -6.40 -27.24 -3.92
N VAL A 63 -6.36 -25.92 -3.95
CA VAL A 63 -6.05 -25.07 -2.79
C VAL A 63 -7.18 -24.07 -2.60
N GLU A 64 -7.64 -23.91 -1.37
CA GLU A 64 -8.53 -22.83 -0.96
C GLU A 64 -7.71 -21.71 -0.36
N TYR A 65 -8.10 -20.46 -0.64
CA TYR A 65 -7.59 -19.28 0.04
C TYR A 65 -8.71 -18.61 0.82
N PHE A 66 -8.34 -17.95 1.92
CA PHE A 66 -9.26 -17.09 2.66
C PHE A 66 -8.52 -15.91 3.28
N ILE A 67 -9.28 -14.83 3.48
CA ILE A 67 -8.84 -13.64 4.19
C ILE A 67 -9.89 -13.33 5.24
N GLU A 68 -9.46 -13.22 6.50
CA GLU A 68 -10.35 -12.94 7.64
C GLU A 68 -9.99 -11.64 8.33
N SER A 69 -11.00 -10.94 8.83
CA SER A 69 -10.86 -9.83 9.77
C SER A 69 -11.63 -10.16 11.04
N ASN A 70 -10.96 -10.20 12.19
CA ASN A 70 -11.58 -10.57 13.47
C ASN A 70 -12.38 -11.89 13.42
N GLY A 71 -11.87 -12.90 12.70
CA GLY A 71 -12.52 -14.21 12.55
C GLY A 71 -13.69 -14.24 11.55
N VAL A 72 -13.96 -13.14 10.85
CA VAL A 72 -14.97 -13.07 9.80
C VAL A 72 -14.30 -13.12 8.43
N LYS A 73 -14.68 -14.09 7.60
CA LYS A 73 -14.23 -14.19 6.21
C LYS A 73 -14.68 -12.98 5.40
N VAL A 74 -13.71 -12.24 4.88
CA VAL A 74 -13.93 -11.08 4.00
C VAL A 74 -13.61 -11.39 2.55
N ALA A 75 -12.84 -12.45 2.28
CA ALA A 75 -12.64 -13.02 0.95
C ALA A 75 -12.34 -14.51 1.08
N GLU A 76 -12.77 -15.30 0.10
CA GLU A 76 -12.38 -16.70 -0.02
C GLU A 76 -12.54 -17.17 -1.47
N GLY A 77 -11.86 -18.26 -1.80
CA GLY A 77 -12.03 -18.92 -3.08
C GLY A 77 -11.22 -20.19 -3.20
N LYS A 78 -11.39 -20.88 -4.33
CA LYS A 78 -10.73 -22.15 -4.61
C LYS A 78 -9.98 -22.07 -5.94
N ILE A 79 -8.73 -22.51 -5.91
CA ILE A 79 -7.80 -22.50 -7.05
C ILE A 79 -7.49 -23.93 -7.45
N GLN A 80 -7.77 -24.25 -8.72
CA GLN A 80 -7.50 -25.57 -9.26
C GLN A 80 -6.01 -25.89 -9.23
N ARG A 81 -5.68 -27.17 -9.06
CA ARG A 81 -4.29 -27.67 -9.17
C ARG A 81 -3.58 -27.18 -10.44
N GLY A 82 -2.32 -26.77 -10.29
CA GLY A 82 -1.48 -26.27 -11.40
C GLY A 82 -1.92 -24.94 -12.01
N SER A 83 -2.77 -24.18 -11.32
CA SER A 83 -3.29 -22.90 -11.83
C SER A 83 -2.95 -21.74 -10.90
N SER A 84 -3.08 -20.52 -11.43
CA SER A 84 -2.94 -19.28 -10.67
C SER A 84 -3.99 -18.28 -11.09
N THR A 85 -4.41 -17.42 -10.18
CA THR A 85 -5.32 -16.31 -10.47
C THR A 85 -4.84 -15.03 -9.81
N THR A 86 -5.26 -13.90 -10.36
CA THR A 86 -5.12 -12.58 -9.76
C THR A 86 -6.50 -11.95 -9.69
N VAL A 87 -6.87 -11.45 -8.51
CA VAL A 87 -8.16 -10.81 -8.25
C VAL A 87 -7.89 -9.52 -7.49
N SER A 88 -8.49 -8.40 -7.89
CA SER A 88 -8.37 -7.16 -7.15
C SER A 88 -9.31 -7.17 -5.93
N LYS A 89 -8.80 -6.74 -4.78
CA LYS A 89 -9.48 -6.75 -3.48
C LYS A 89 -9.34 -5.41 -2.77
N THR A 90 -10.47 -4.78 -2.51
CA THR A 90 -10.53 -3.57 -1.69
C THR A 90 -10.74 -3.90 -0.22
N PHE A 91 -9.86 -3.39 0.64
CA PHE A 91 -9.98 -3.43 2.09
C PHE A 91 -10.47 -2.08 2.59
N LYS A 92 -11.70 -2.04 3.13
CA LYS A 92 -12.30 -0.79 3.62
C LYS A 92 -11.52 -0.21 4.80
N ASP A 93 -11.21 -1.07 5.76
CA ASP A 93 -10.59 -0.68 7.02
C ASP A 93 -9.12 -1.08 7.07
N ARG A 94 -8.32 -0.27 7.77
CA ARG A 94 -6.97 -0.70 8.16
C ARG A 94 -7.08 -1.67 9.34
N GLY A 95 -6.22 -2.66 9.40
CA GLY A 95 -6.22 -3.58 10.54
C GLY A 95 -5.41 -4.84 10.32
N ARG A 96 -5.47 -5.72 11.32
CA ARG A 96 -4.91 -7.06 11.21
C ARG A 96 -5.90 -7.95 10.47
N TYR A 97 -5.37 -8.66 9.48
CA TYR A 97 -6.09 -9.67 8.72
C TYR A 97 -5.34 -10.99 8.84
N THR A 98 -6.09 -12.09 8.79
CA THR A 98 -5.52 -13.43 8.70
C THR A 98 -5.58 -13.85 7.25
N LEU A 99 -4.43 -14.07 6.65
CA LEU A 99 -4.27 -14.71 5.35
C LEU A 99 -4.20 -16.21 5.58
N GLY A 100 -4.97 -16.99 4.81
CA GLY A 100 -5.00 -18.44 4.95
C GLY A 100 -4.99 -19.17 3.61
N LEU A 101 -4.26 -20.28 3.59
CA LEU A 101 -4.26 -21.26 2.51
C LEU A 101 -4.54 -22.65 3.08
N ARG A 102 -5.37 -23.43 2.38
CA ARG A 102 -5.77 -24.78 2.80
C ARG A 102 -5.79 -25.76 1.64
N CYS A 103 -5.20 -26.94 1.81
CA CYS A 103 -5.36 -28.04 0.85
C CYS A 103 -6.78 -28.59 0.93
N VAL A 104 -7.38 -28.85 -0.23
CA VAL A 104 -8.69 -29.52 -0.29
C VAL A 104 -8.56 -31.02 -0.04
N GLU A 105 -7.46 -31.64 -0.48
CA GLU A 105 -7.20 -33.06 -0.31
C GLU A 105 -5.97 -33.31 0.57
N ASP A 106 -5.95 -34.42 1.30
CA ASP A 106 -4.89 -34.78 2.26
C ASP A 106 -3.58 -35.27 1.61
N ARG A 107 -3.37 -35.02 0.31
CA ARG A 107 -2.23 -35.54 -0.46
C ARG A 107 -1.02 -34.59 -0.49
N GLY A 108 -1.05 -33.58 0.37
CA GLY A 108 -0.11 -32.46 0.39
C GLY A 108 -0.31 -31.52 -0.79
N CYS A 109 -0.23 -30.21 -0.55
CA CYS A 109 -0.28 -29.22 -1.60
C CYS A 109 0.84 -28.20 -1.41
N LYS A 110 1.10 -27.41 -2.45
CA LYS A 110 2.00 -26.27 -2.40
C LYS A 110 1.24 -25.09 -2.98
N GLY A 111 1.13 -24.01 -2.23
CA GLY A 111 0.41 -22.82 -2.65
C GLY A 111 1.10 -21.57 -2.14
N ALA A 112 0.85 -20.46 -2.83
CA ALA A 112 1.30 -19.15 -2.40
C ALA A 112 0.16 -18.15 -2.60
N MET A 113 0.00 -17.26 -1.65
CA MET A 113 -0.93 -16.15 -1.73
C MET A 113 -0.18 -14.86 -1.45
N THR A 114 -0.42 -13.86 -2.27
CA THR A 114 0.30 -12.60 -2.23
C THR A 114 -0.67 -11.45 -2.45
N LEU A 115 -0.57 -10.42 -1.62
CA LEU A 115 -1.25 -9.15 -1.75
C LEU A 115 -0.23 -8.09 -2.14
N THR A 116 -0.44 -7.49 -3.30
CA THR A 116 0.33 -6.35 -3.78
C THR A 116 -0.59 -5.13 -3.83
N PRO A 117 -0.28 -4.00 -3.19
CA PRO A 117 -1.07 -2.78 -3.37
C PRO A 117 -1.15 -2.40 -4.86
N THR A 118 -2.34 -2.11 -5.40
CA THR A 118 -2.56 -1.86 -6.84
C THR A 118 -2.09 -0.48 -7.34
N GLU A 119 -1.19 0.18 -6.64
CA GLU A 119 -0.84 1.60 -6.79
C GLU A 119 -1.97 2.55 -6.36
N GLN A 120 -1.77 3.26 -5.25
CA GLN A 120 -2.59 4.43 -4.95
C GLN A 120 -1.86 5.45 -4.07
N TRP A 121 -0.61 5.80 -4.39
CA TRP A 121 0.14 6.76 -3.56
C TRP A 121 0.91 7.84 -4.32
N ASP A 122 0.82 7.89 -5.65
CA ASP A 122 1.25 9.03 -6.48
C ASP A 122 0.01 9.70 -7.10
N ARG A 123 -0.45 10.82 -6.54
CA ARG A 123 -1.49 11.66 -7.19
C ARG A 123 -0.79 12.74 -8.00
N TRP A 124 -1.03 12.77 -9.30
CA TRP A 124 -0.55 13.80 -10.23
C TRP A 124 -1.68 14.79 -10.57
N ILE A 125 -1.47 16.05 -10.23
CA ILE A 125 -2.40 17.15 -10.48
C ILE A 125 -1.70 18.11 -11.44
N GLU A 126 -2.22 18.31 -12.65
CA GLU A 126 -1.65 19.24 -13.65
C GLU A 126 -2.58 20.42 -13.89
N ILE A 127 -1.99 21.62 -14.05
CA ILE A 127 -2.69 22.77 -14.62
C ILE A 127 -2.08 23.12 -15.98
N GLY A 128 -2.92 23.13 -17.01
CA GLY A 128 -2.53 23.42 -18.39
C GLY A 128 -2.60 24.92 -18.74
N GLN A 129 -2.03 25.28 -19.89
CA GLN A 129 -2.08 26.65 -20.40
C GLN A 129 -3.53 27.14 -20.56
N GLY A 130 -3.82 28.33 -20.04
CA GLY A 130 -5.15 28.96 -20.10
C GLY A 130 -6.11 28.58 -18.98
N GLN A 131 -5.77 27.58 -18.15
CA GLN A 131 -6.54 27.28 -16.94
C GLN A 131 -6.15 28.24 -15.81
N LYS A 132 -7.15 28.77 -15.11
CA LYS A 132 -6.95 29.63 -13.94
C LYS A 132 -6.77 28.83 -12.65
N GLU A 133 -7.38 27.66 -12.56
CA GLU A 133 -7.35 26.81 -11.38
C GLU A 133 -7.67 25.35 -11.77
N HIS A 134 -7.02 24.40 -11.09
CA HIS A 134 -7.36 22.98 -11.09
C HIS A 134 -7.27 22.45 -9.66
N THR A 135 -8.29 21.71 -9.23
CA THR A 135 -8.45 21.26 -7.84
C THR A 135 -8.92 19.82 -7.79
N GLU A 136 -8.30 19.03 -6.91
CA GLU A 136 -8.67 17.63 -6.67
C GLU A 136 -8.95 17.38 -5.19
N ASN A 137 -9.99 16.57 -4.94
CA ASN A 137 -10.28 16.06 -3.61
C ASN A 137 -9.49 14.76 -3.40
N VAL A 138 -8.67 14.73 -2.35
CA VAL A 138 -7.81 13.59 -2.02
C VAL A 138 -8.08 13.17 -0.58
N PHE A 139 -8.40 11.88 -0.40
CA PHE A 139 -8.46 11.28 0.92
C PHE A 139 -7.06 10.82 1.33
N LEU A 140 -6.57 11.35 2.44
CA LEU A 140 -5.28 11.04 3.05
C LEU A 140 -5.50 10.32 4.38
N ARG A 141 -4.68 9.31 4.69
CA ARG A 141 -4.73 8.61 5.99
C ARG A 141 -3.65 9.21 6.88
N LYS A 142 -3.87 9.35 8.19
CA LYS A 142 -2.88 9.89 9.14
C LYS A 142 -1.47 9.35 8.91
N ASP A 143 -0.66 10.16 8.25
CA ASP A 143 0.72 9.89 7.87
C ASP A 143 1.38 11.24 7.51
N ASN A 144 2.71 11.26 7.46
CA ASN A 144 3.43 12.37 6.86
C ASN A 144 3.34 12.23 5.33
N TYR A 145 2.87 13.28 4.67
CA TYR A 145 2.84 13.37 3.21
C TYR A 145 3.82 14.43 2.75
N THR A 146 4.63 14.06 1.75
CA THR A 146 5.43 14.98 0.97
C THR A 146 4.68 15.34 -0.31
N VAL A 147 4.30 16.61 -0.41
CA VAL A 147 3.77 17.23 -1.61
C VAL A 147 4.90 17.94 -2.32
N LYS A 148 5.19 17.57 -3.57
CA LYS A 148 6.06 18.35 -4.44
C LYS A 148 5.24 19.10 -5.46
N VAL A 149 5.59 20.36 -5.65
CA VAL A 149 4.97 21.23 -6.63
C VAL A 149 6.05 21.81 -7.51
N ASP A 150 5.90 21.61 -8.80
CA ASP A 150 6.87 21.95 -9.81
C ASP A 150 6.25 22.88 -10.84
N SER A 151 7.02 23.88 -11.24
CA SER A 151 6.72 24.63 -12.45
C SER A 151 7.48 24.00 -13.61
N ASP A 152 6.82 23.79 -14.75
CA ASP A 152 7.45 23.17 -15.93
C ASP A 152 8.37 24.17 -16.67
N GLY A 153 9.10 25.02 -15.94
CA GLY A 153 9.98 26.06 -16.48
C GLY A 153 9.28 27.31 -17.02
N PHE A 154 7.96 27.26 -17.24
CA PHE A 154 7.15 28.44 -17.62
C PHE A 154 6.42 29.08 -16.43
N GLY A 155 6.11 28.30 -15.38
CA GLY A 155 5.25 28.75 -14.27
C GLY A 155 5.86 29.82 -13.34
N PHE A 156 7.19 29.85 -13.14
CA PHE A 156 7.82 30.82 -12.23
C PHE A 156 7.74 32.28 -12.73
N ARG A 157 7.62 32.51 -14.05
CA ARG A 157 7.35 33.85 -14.59
C ARG A 157 5.87 34.22 -14.53
N ASN A 158 5.00 33.22 -14.33
CA ASN A 158 3.57 33.31 -14.52
C ASN A 158 2.78 33.18 -13.20
N LYS A 159 3.43 33.30 -12.04
CA LYS A 159 2.78 33.31 -10.72
C LYS A 159 1.91 32.05 -10.49
N LEU A 160 2.48 30.87 -10.77
CA LEU A 160 1.85 29.60 -10.38
C LEU A 160 1.76 29.55 -8.85
N LYS A 161 0.58 29.20 -8.33
CA LYS A 161 0.32 29.04 -6.90
C LYS A 161 -0.17 27.62 -6.61
N TYR A 162 0.08 27.17 -5.40
CA TYR A 162 -0.46 25.93 -4.87
C TYR A 162 -1.29 26.21 -3.62
N PHE A 163 -2.21 25.30 -3.32
CA PHE A 163 -2.86 25.27 -2.02
C PHE A 163 -3.20 23.85 -1.58
N ILE A 164 -3.29 23.69 -0.26
CA ILE A 164 -3.87 22.55 0.45
C ILE A 164 -5.00 23.13 1.30
N ALA A 165 -6.20 22.62 1.14
CA ALA A 165 -7.37 22.99 1.91
C ALA A 165 -7.98 21.77 2.61
N ASP A 166 -8.64 22.00 3.74
CA ASP A 166 -9.39 20.95 4.42
C ASP A 166 -10.67 20.57 3.65
N LYS A 167 -11.43 19.60 4.19
CA LYS A 167 -12.70 19.13 3.60
C LYS A 167 -13.75 20.23 3.41
N ASP A 168 -13.64 21.35 4.12
CA ASP A 168 -14.58 22.46 4.08
C ASP A 168 -14.08 23.59 3.15
N GLY A 169 -12.96 23.36 2.46
CA GLY A 169 -12.35 24.31 1.52
C GLY A 169 -11.50 25.38 2.20
N LYS A 170 -11.27 25.29 3.51
CA LYS A 170 -10.40 26.24 4.21
C LYS A 170 -8.95 25.90 3.91
N LYS A 171 -8.26 26.83 3.25
CA LYS A 171 -6.82 26.71 2.97
C LYS A 171 -6.04 26.65 4.28
N ILE A 172 -5.26 25.57 4.42
CA ILE A 172 -4.35 25.34 5.55
C ILE A 172 -2.89 25.58 5.17
N GLU A 173 -2.59 25.55 3.87
CA GLU A 173 -1.28 25.85 3.31
C GLU A 173 -1.49 26.43 1.91
N GLU A 174 -0.79 27.50 1.55
CA GLU A 174 -0.74 28.02 0.18
C GLU A 174 0.56 28.77 -0.06
N GLY A 175 0.96 28.90 -1.32
CA GLY A 175 2.16 29.63 -1.68
C GLY A 175 2.39 29.74 -3.17
N GLU A 176 3.39 30.54 -3.54
CA GLU A 176 3.86 30.65 -4.93
C GLU A 176 4.89 29.56 -5.23
N VAL A 177 4.80 29.00 -6.44
CA VAL A 177 5.74 28.02 -6.99
C VAL A 177 6.77 28.78 -7.80
N GLY A 178 7.99 28.82 -7.27
CA GLY A 178 9.13 29.49 -7.89
C GLY A 178 9.78 28.66 -9.00
N ARG A 179 11.03 29.01 -9.29
CA ARG A 179 11.86 28.27 -10.26
C ARG A 179 12.22 26.88 -9.75
N ASP A 180 12.42 26.77 -8.44
CA ASP A 180 12.79 25.52 -7.78
C ASP A 180 11.54 24.78 -7.30
N THR A 181 11.62 23.46 -7.30
CA THR A 181 10.59 22.57 -6.77
C THR A 181 10.21 22.96 -5.34
N LYS A 182 8.93 23.17 -5.09
CA LYS A 182 8.42 23.37 -3.74
C LYS A 182 8.12 22.02 -3.11
N VAL A 183 8.81 21.70 -2.02
CA VAL A 183 8.56 20.49 -1.22
C VAL A 183 7.85 20.88 0.07
N ILE A 184 6.76 20.20 0.40
CA ILE A 184 5.96 20.42 1.60
C ILE A 184 5.76 19.08 2.27
N THR A 185 6.26 18.91 3.49
CA THR A 185 6.02 17.70 4.29
C THR A 185 5.06 18.03 5.42
N ARG A 186 3.94 17.32 5.49
CA ARG A 186 2.88 17.54 6.48
C ARG A 186 2.24 16.24 6.93
N GLU A 187 1.99 16.13 8.23
CA GLU A 187 1.10 15.11 8.75
C GLU A 187 -0.36 15.48 8.40
N LEU A 188 -1.02 14.68 7.56
CA LEU A 188 -2.39 14.92 7.11
C LEU A 188 -3.26 13.70 7.38
N ASN A 189 -4.52 13.92 7.77
CA ASN A 189 -5.48 12.85 8.03
C ASN A 189 -6.91 13.26 7.69
N GLY A 190 -7.52 12.59 6.72
CA GLY A 190 -8.87 12.84 6.25
C GLY A 190 -8.91 13.36 4.81
N ASN A 191 -10.03 13.96 4.43
CA ASN A 191 -10.21 14.53 3.10
C ASN A 191 -9.60 15.93 3.03
N TYR A 192 -8.81 16.18 1.99
CA TYR A 192 -8.22 17.47 1.69
C TYR A 192 -8.44 17.80 0.21
N GLN A 193 -8.39 19.09 -0.09
CA GLN A 193 -8.35 19.62 -1.44
C GLN A 193 -6.93 20.07 -1.76
N PHE A 194 -6.43 19.60 -2.89
CA PHE A 194 -5.14 20.01 -3.43
C PHE A 194 -5.38 20.75 -4.72
N GLY A 195 -4.75 21.89 -4.90
CA GLY A 195 -4.96 22.67 -6.11
C GLY A 195 -3.77 23.48 -6.56
N LEU A 196 -3.79 23.76 -7.86
CA LEU A 196 -2.90 24.67 -8.54
C LEU A 196 -3.73 25.82 -9.10
N SER A 197 -3.22 27.03 -8.99
CA SER A 197 -3.86 28.21 -9.59
C SER A 197 -2.85 29.10 -10.31
N CYS A 198 -3.36 29.85 -11.29
CA CYS A 198 -2.56 30.70 -12.15
C CYS A 198 -3.08 32.13 -12.15
N GLU A 199 -2.20 33.08 -11.82
CA GLU A 199 -2.53 34.51 -11.86
C GLU A 199 -1.97 35.23 -13.09
N SER A 200 -1.31 34.52 -14.01
CA SER A 200 -0.82 35.12 -15.26
C SER A 200 -1.87 35.08 -16.36
N GLU A 201 -2.03 36.22 -17.05
CA GLU A 201 -2.82 36.33 -18.27
C GLU A 201 -2.26 35.48 -19.42
N ARG A 202 -0.98 35.12 -19.35
CA ARG A 202 -0.32 34.24 -20.34
C ARG A 202 -0.49 32.76 -20.03
N GLY A 203 -1.16 32.42 -18.93
CA GLY A 203 -1.36 31.05 -18.46
C GLY A 203 -0.13 30.49 -17.73
N CYS A 204 -0.36 29.43 -16.97
CA CYS A 204 0.67 28.71 -16.22
C CYS A 204 0.74 27.28 -16.71
N ARG A 205 1.87 26.64 -16.38
CA ARG A 205 1.98 25.20 -16.46
C ARG A 205 2.77 24.71 -15.27
N GLY A 206 2.27 23.67 -14.64
CA GLY A 206 2.92 23.01 -13.54
C GLY A 206 2.13 21.82 -13.07
N HIS A 207 2.76 21.06 -12.19
CA HIS A 207 2.20 19.85 -11.65
C HIS A 207 2.47 19.74 -10.16
N MET A 208 1.62 18.99 -9.49
CA MET A 208 1.74 18.64 -8.09
C MET A 208 1.70 17.12 -7.96
N THR A 209 2.66 16.59 -7.20
CA THR A 209 2.73 15.19 -6.82
C THR A 209 2.56 15.08 -5.31
N ILE A 210 1.67 14.21 -4.85
CA ILE A 210 1.44 13.92 -3.43
C ILE A 210 1.91 12.51 -3.15
N LYS A 211 2.82 12.33 -2.18
CA LYS A 211 3.39 11.04 -1.74
C LYS A 211 3.40 10.94 -0.21
N GLY A 212 3.30 9.74 0.35
CA GLY A 212 3.58 9.51 1.78
C GLY A 212 5.08 9.50 2.09
N GLU A 213 5.47 9.76 3.34
CA GLU A 213 6.87 9.72 3.81
C GLU A 213 7.47 8.31 3.68
N HIS A 214 6.63 7.28 3.74
CA HIS A 214 7.02 5.89 3.51
C HIS A 214 7.29 5.55 2.03
N ASP A 215 7.10 6.49 1.09
CA ASP A 215 7.28 6.30 -0.35
C ASP A 215 8.65 6.83 -0.87
N GLY A 216 9.58 7.09 0.05
CA GLY A 216 10.99 7.37 -0.29
C GLY A 216 11.38 8.83 -0.40
N TRP A 217 10.50 9.78 -0.04
CA TRP A 217 10.80 11.22 0.06
C TRP A 217 10.81 11.69 1.51
N GLY A 218 11.67 11.06 2.32
CA GLY A 218 12.00 11.57 3.64
C GLY A 218 12.85 12.85 3.53
N PRO A 219 12.87 13.72 4.56
CA PRO A 219 13.61 14.98 4.57
C PRO A 219 15.16 14.85 4.49
N ASN A 220 15.68 13.62 4.33
CA ASN A 220 17.11 13.30 4.32
C ASN A 220 17.59 12.73 2.97
N GLN A 221 16.97 13.10 1.84
CA GLN A 221 17.51 12.85 0.50
C GLN A 221 17.93 14.15 -0.18
#